data_AF-A0A7C2L4R7-F1
#
_entry.id   AF-A0A7C2L4R7-F1
#
_cell.length_a   1.000
_cell.length_b   1.000
_cell.length_c   1.000
_cell.angle_alpha   90.00
_cell.angle_beta   90.00
_cell.angle_gamma   90.00
#
_symmetry.space_group_name_H-M   'P 1'
#
loop_
_entity.id
_entity.type
_entity.pdbx_description
1 polymer ?
#
loop_
_entity_poly.entity_id
_entity_poly.type
_entity_poly.pdbx_seq_one_letter_code
_entity_poly.pdbx_strand_id
1 'polypeptide(L)'
;MFYILRRANGEIFTLQREGVSYVAVWAEERDVRRSKSANPDLMVYVPAPADERVLRRWFGDRPIRFFLVDSRDPDLRTGREISPEEVFGQAVLPKAA
;
A
#
# COMPACT_ATOMS: atom_id res chain seq x y z
N MET A 1 2.77 8.72 -6.44
CA MET A 1 3.14 7.30 -6.61
C MET A 1 3.10 6.66 -5.25
N PHE A 2 2.23 5.68 -5.05
CA PHE A 2 2.10 4.98 -3.78
C PHE A 2 3.13 3.87 -3.65
N TYR A 3 3.39 3.46 -2.41
CA TYR A 3 4.30 2.38 -2.05
C TYR A 3 3.54 1.27 -1.35
N ILE A 4 3.97 0.03 -1.59
CA ILE A 4 3.52 -1.18 -0.90
C ILE A 4 4.71 -1.87 -0.24
N LEU A 5 4.40 -2.85 0.60
CA LEU A 5 5.39 -3.76 1.17
C LEU A 5 5.28 -5.13 0.52
N ARG A 6 6.43 -5.66 0.04
CA ARG A 6 6.52 -7.00 -0.56
C ARG A 6 7.67 -7.81 0.02
N ARG A 7 7.52 -9.12 0.16
CA ARG A 7 8.63 -10.03 0.48
C ARG A 7 9.37 -10.48 -0.78
N ALA A 8 10.52 -11.12 -0.59
CA ALA A 8 11.33 -11.68 -1.68
C ALA A 8 10.58 -12.75 -2.51
N ASN A 9 9.67 -13.49 -1.89
CA ASN A 9 8.82 -14.48 -2.57
C ASN A 9 7.64 -13.86 -3.34
N GLY A 10 7.50 -12.54 -3.34
CA GLY A 10 6.39 -11.82 -3.99
C GLY A 10 5.16 -11.62 -3.12
N GLU A 11 5.15 -12.12 -1.87
CA GLU A 11 4.05 -11.91 -0.93
C GLU A 11 3.85 -10.43 -0.65
N ILE A 12 2.62 -9.95 -0.85
CA ILE A 12 2.22 -8.56 -0.62
C ILE A 12 1.66 -8.45 0.79
N PHE A 13 2.13 -7.46 1.55
CA PHE A 13 1.61 -7.19 2.88
C PHE A 13 0.17 -6.67 2.81
N THR A 14 -0.69 -7.26 3.63
CA THR A 14 -2.11 -6.89 3.72
C THR A 14 -2.55 -6.66 5.16
N LEU A 15 -3.46 -5.72 5.37
CA LEU A 15 -4.13 -5.47 6.65
C LEU A 15 -5.51 -6.14 6.65
N GLN A 16 -5.89 -6.72 7.78
CA GLN A 16 -7.26 -7.20 8.01
C GLN A 16 -8.05 -6.14 8.76
N ARG A 17 -9.19 -5.71 8.20
CA ARG A 17 -10.09 -4.73 8.81
C ARG A 17 -11.53 -5.15 8.58
N GLU A 18 -12.30 -5.31 9.66
CA GLU A 18 -13.74 -5.64 9.59
C GLU A 18 -14.03 -6.86 8.68
N GLY A 19 -13.15 -7.87 8.71
CA GLY A 19 -13.27 -9.08 7.88
C GLY A 19 -12.84 -8.91 6.42
N VAL A 20 -12.29 -7.75 6.05
CA VAL A 20 -11.82 -7.43 4.70
C VAL A 20 -10.30 -7.31 4.68
N SER A 21 -9.68 -7.94 3.68
CA SER A 21 -8.24 -7.86 3.43
C SER A 21 -7.92 -6.69 2.51
N TYR A 22 -7.05 -5.79 2.97
CA TYR A 22 -6.60 -4.62 2.21
C TYR A 22 -5.11 -4.70 1.91
N VAL A 23 -4.70 -4.36 0.70
CA VAL A 23 -3.29 -4.04 0.41
C VAL A 23 -2.96 -2.72 1.10
N ALA A 24 -2.00 -2.75 2.01
CA ALA A 24 -1.53 -1.54 2.66
C ALA A 24 -0.73 -0.69 1.66
N VAL A 25 -1.07 0.59 1.56
CA VAL A 25 -0.39 1.55 0.70
C VAL A 25 0.03 2.78 1.49
N TRP A 26 1.18 3.32 1.13
CA TRP A 26 1.73 4.55 1.70
C TRP A 26 1.91 5.59 0.60
N ALA A 27 1.64 6.86 0.91
CA ALA A 27 1.78 7.95 -0.05
C ALA A 27 3.24 8.19 -0.45
N GLU A 28 4.18 7.94 0.47
CA GLU A 28 5.60 8.18 0.26
C GLU A 28 6.47 7.07 0.87
N GLU A 29 7.67 6.86 0.32
CA GLU A 29 8.59 5.83 0.85
C GLU A 29 9.02 6.13 2.29
N ARG A 30 9.13 7.41 2.67
CA ARG A 30 9.46 7.83 4.04
C ARG A 30 8.42 7.35 5.06
N ASP A 31 7.16 7.29 4.65
CA ASP A 31 6.05 6.83 5.48
C ASP A 31 6.17 5.32 5.73
N VAL A 32 6.58 4.57 4.71
CA VAL A 32 6.89 3.14 4.86
C VAL A 32 8.02 2.95 5.87
N ARG A 33 9.10 3.73 5.77
CA ARG A 33 10.23 3.64 6.72
C ARG A 33 9.77 3.92 8.15
N ARG A 34 8.91 4.92 8.36
CA ARG A 34 8.35 5.23 9.69
C ARG A 34 7.51 4.08 10.25
N SER A 35 6.56 3.56 9.47
CA SER A 35 5.76 2.39 9.88
C SER A 35 6.63 1.19 10.19
N LYS A 36 7.65 0.93 9.37
CA LYS A 36 8.64 -0.13 9.58
C LYS A 36 9.43 0.04 10.88
N SER A 37 9.89 1.24 11.22
CA SER A 37 10.59 1.49 12.48
C SER A 37 9.72 1.24 13.73
N ALA A 38 8.41 1.45 13.61
CA ALA A 38 7.46 1.19 14.70
C ALA A 38 7.00 -0.28 14.77
N ASN A 39 7.18 -1.06 13.69
CA ASN A 39 6.66 -2.42 13.57
C ASN A 39 7.76 -3.41 13.12
N PRO A 40 8.40 -4.14 14.05
CA PRO A 40 9.44 -5.11 13.74
C PRO A 40 9.03 -6.17 12.70
N ASP A 41 7.76 -6.59 12.70
CA ASP A 41 7.25 -7.59 11.77
C ASP A 41 7.28 -7.13 10.30
N LEU A 42 7.32 -5.82 10.05
CA LEU A 42 7.44 -5.28 8.70
C LEU A 42 8.87 -5.33 8.17
N MET A 43 9.88 -5.66 9.00
CA MET A 43 11.28 -5.69 8.60
C MET A 43 11.55 -6.65 7.45
N VAL A 44 10.84 -7.78 7.41
CA VAL A 44 10.99 -8.82 6.37
C VAL A 44 10.44 -8.40 5.01
N TYR A 45 9.68 -7.30 4.94
CA TYR A 45 9.14 -6.75 3.70
C TYR A 45 10.03 -5.63 3.17
N VAL A 46 10.11 -5.48 1.85
CA VAL A 46 10.85 -4.41 1.18
C VAL A 46 9.84 -3.42 0.58
N PRO A 47 10.03 -2.09 0.76
CA PRO A 47 9.23 -1.10 0.06
C PRO A 47 9.39 -1.23 -1.45
N ALA A 48 8.28 -1.16 -2.17
CA ALA A 48 8.26 -1.10 -3.63
C ALA A 48 7.17 -0.15 -4.10
N PRO A 49 7.34 0.56 -5.23
CA PRO A 49 6.23 1.26 -5.87
C PRO A 49 5.05 0.32 -6.11
N ALA A 50 3.84 0.82 -5.91
CA ALA A 50 2.63 0.09 -6.25
C ALA A 50 2.58 -0.11 -7.78
N ASP A 51 2.60 -1.38 -8.21
CA ASP A 51 2.57 -1.78 -9.61
C ASP A 51 1.36 -2.69 -9.84
N GLU A 52 0.44 -2.23 -10.69
CA GLU A 52 -0.80 -2.93 -10.96
C GLU A 52 -0.57 -4.34 -11.54
N ARG A 53 0.43 -4.51 -12.41
CA ARG A 53 0.76 -5.79 -13.02
C ARG A 53 1.29 -6.78 -11.99
N VAL A 54 2.12 -6.31 -11.05
CA VAL A 54 2.62 -7.15 -9.95
C VAL A 54 1.47 -7.59 -9.05
N LEU A 55 0.58 -6.67 -8.69
CA LEU A 55 -0.56 -6.95 -7.82
C LEU A 55 -1.55 -7.91 -8.48
N ARG A 56 -1.90 -7.69 -9.75
CA ARG A 56 -2.75 -8.62 -10.53
C ARG A 56 -2.14 -10.01 -10.63
N ARG A 57 -0.82 -10.13 -10.79
CA ARG A 57 -0.14 -11.44 -10.81
C ARG A 57 -0.26 -12.18 -9.47
N TRP A 58 -0.23 -11.47 -8.35
CA TRP A 58 -0.33 -12.07 -7.02
C TRP A 58 -1.76 -12.42 -6.62
N PHE A 59 -2.70 -11.50 -6.85
CA PHE A 59 -4.09 -11.65 -6.42
C PHE A 59 -4.96 -12.39 -7.45
N GLY A 60 -4.54 -12.46 -8.71
CA GLY A 60 -5.32 -13.02 -9.82
C GLY A 60 -6.52 -12.14 -10.15
N ASP A 61 -7.68 -12.76 -10.38
CA ASP A 61 -8.94 -12.07 -10.67
C ASP A 61 -9.67 -11.57 -9.41
N ARG A 62 -9.07 -11.75 -8.22
CA ARG A 62 -9.70 -11.30 -6.96
C ARG A 62 -9.72 -9.78 -6.89
N PRO A 63 -10.85 -9.17 -6.45
CA PRO A 63 -10.91 -7.73 -6.21
C PRO A 63 -9.83 -7.30 -5.21
N ILE A 64 -9.04 -6.31 -5.59
CA ILE A 64 -8.00 -5.74 -4.73
C ILE A 64 -8.54 -4.48 -4.10
N ARG A 65 -8.51 -4.40 -2.77
CA ARG A 65 -8.86 -3.21 -2.02
C ARG A 65 -7.60 -2.61 -1.43
N PHE A 66 -7.52 -1.28 -1.38
CA PHE A 66 -6.34 -0.56 -0.92
C PHE A 66 -6.67 0.25 0.32
N PHE A 67 -5.75 0.25 1.28
CA PHE A 67 -5.88 1.05 2.49
C PHE A 67 -4.67 1.96 2.61
N LEU A 68 -4.90 3.27 2.47
CA LEU A 68 -3.89 4.30 2.66
C LEU A 68 -3.63 4.48 4.15
N VAL A 69 -2.47 4.01 4.58
CA VAL A 69 -2.02 4.04 5.97
C VAL A 69 -1.61 5.46 6.37
N ASP A 70 -2.06 5.91 7.54
CA ASP A 70 -1.46 7.07 8.20
C ASP A 70 -0.19 6.63 8.94
N SER A 71 0.96 7.09 8.46
CA SER A 71 2.28 6.67 8.98
C SER A 71 2.55 7.14 10.42
N ARG A 72 1.73 8.04 10.96
CA ARG A 72 1.83 8.50 12.35
C ARG A 72 1.24 7.52 13.34
N ASP A 73 0.35 6.63 12.88
CA ASP A 73 -0.20 5.57 13.71
C ASP A 73 0.72 4.34 13.67
N PRO A 74 1.39 4.03 14.79
CA PRO A 74 2.27 2.87 14.85
C PRO A 74 1.50 1.55 14.68
N ASP A 75 0.20 1.50 15.00
CA ASP A 75 -0.60 0.27 14.91
C ASP A 75 -1.18 0.02 13.51
N LEU A 76 -0.98 0.96 12.57
CA LEU A 76 -1.52 0.91 11.20
C LEU A 76 -3.05 0.79 11.14
N ARG A 77 -3.75 1.26 12.17
CA ARG A 77 -5.20 1.24 12.32
C ARG A 77 -5.86 2.51 11.82
N THR A 78 -5.14 3.59 11.57
CA THR A 78 -5.71 4.82 10.99
C THR A 78 -5.31 4.98 9.54
N GLY A 79 -6.16 5.69 8.80
CA GLY A 79 -6.04 5.83 7.35
C GLY A 79 -7.42 5.83 6.67
N ARG A 80 -7.45 5.53 5.38
CA ARG A 80 -8.69 5.42 4.61
C ARG A 80 -8.59 4.41 3.48
N GLU A 81 -9.71 3.82 3.10
CA GLU A 81 -9.81 3.08 1.85
C GLU A 81 -9.60 4.03 0.66
N ILE A 82 -8.84 3.57 -0.33
CA ILE A 82 -8.59 4.31 -1.58
C ILE A 82 -8.85 3.41 -2.78
N SER A 83 -9.25 4.02 -3.89
CA SER A 83 -9.60 3.27 -5.09
C SER A 83 -8.34 2.89 -5.89
N PRO A 84 -8.40 1.83 -6.73
CA PRO A 84 -7.31 1.49 -7.64
C PRO A 84 -6.90 2.67 -8.54
N GLU A 85 -7.86 3.49 -8.97
CA GLU A 85 -7.60 4.69 -9.77
C GLU A 85 -6.81 5.74 -9.00
N GLU A 86 -6.99 5.86 -7.68
CA GLU A 86 -6.16 6.76 -6.87
C GLU A 86 -4.73 6.22 -6.73
N VAL A 87 -4.55 4.89 -6.65
CA VAL A 87 -3.24 4.24 -6.51
C VAL A 87 -2.42 4.30 -7.80
N PHE A 88 -3.04 3.96 -8.93
CA PHE A 88 -2.38 3.78 -10.23
C PHE A 88 -2.64 4.92 -11.21
N GLY A 89 -3.61 5.78 -10.91
CA GLY A 89 -3.92 6.93 -11.73
C GLY A 89 -2.70 7.81 -11.93
N GLN A 90 -2.48 8.20 -13.17
CA GLN A 90 -1.51 9.24 -13.49
C GLN A 90 -1.86 10.49 -12.68
N ALA A 91 -0.84 11.18 -12.16
CA ALA A 91 -1.02 12.55 -11.71
C ALA A 91 -1.65 13.34 -12.86
N VAL A 92 -2.96 13.53 -12.83
CA VAL A 92 -3.62 14.53 -13.65
C VAL A 92 -3.15 15.85 -13.04
N LEU A 93 -1.98 16.30 -13.48
CA LEU A 93 -1.60 17.69 -13.35
C LEU A 93 -2.78 18.46 -13.95
N PRO A 94 -3.49 19.31 -13.20
CA PRO A 94 -4.35 20.28 -13.84
C PRO A 94 -3.43 21.08 -14.76
N LYS A 95 -3.66 20.97 -16.07
CA LYS A 95 -2.98 21.82 -17.04
C LYS A 95 -3.44 23.23 -16.70
N ALA A 96 -2.54 24.00 -16.09
CA ALA A 96 -2.76 25.41 -15.86
C ALA A 96 -2.80 26.15 -17.19
N ALA A 97 -3.75 27.08 -17.27
CA ALA A 97 -4.02 28.07 -18.33
C ALA A 97 -4.75 27.57 -19.58
#